data_AF-A0AAV2LQ54-F1
#
_entry.id   AF-A0AAV2LQ54-F1
#
_cell.length_a   1.000
_cell.length_b   1.000
_cell.length_c   1.000
_cell.angle_alpha   90.00
_cell.angle_beta   90.00
_cell.angle_gamma   90.00
#
_symmetry.space_group_name_H-M   'P 1'
#
loop_
_entity.id
_entity.type
_entity.pdbx_description
1 polymer ?
#
loop_
_entity_poly.entity_id
_entity_poly.type
_entity_poly.pdbx_seq_one_letter_code
_entity_poly.pdbx_strand_id
1 'polypeptide(L)'
;MWRLQLALCTLSVLSLSYAVGEGKARSCSEVRLAYSAKGFSLANVPHQEISGEHLRVCPQGYTCCTSDMEDTLHLQSKVEFESLVEETSRDMRATFVSSHKKFDEFFLELLDTSAKSLNGMFKQTYGKLYIQNSDIFQDLFTELKRYYTGGNVNLEEMLNDFWSKLLERMFQLLNSQYHFTDDYLECVNKYTDELKPFGDVPRRLKAMVTKAFIAARTFVQGLMVGREVANRVAKLAYNSYWALQGLSFTAATA
;
A
#
# COMPACT_ATOMS: atom_id res chain seq x y z
N MET A 1 -59.35 28.07 -41.25
CA MET A 1 -58.67 28.89 -42.28
C MET A 1 -57.22 29.15 -41.89
N TRP A 2 -56.53 28.07 -41.54
CA TRP A 2 -55.07 27.93 -41.57
C TRP A 2 -54.67 27.60 -43.02
N ARG A 3 -53.45 27.96 -43.44
CA ARG A 3 -52.85 27.74 -44.78
C ARG A 3 -53.05 28.87 -45.80
N LEU A 4 -52.60 30.10 -45.51
CA LEU A 4 -52.25 31.05 -46.59
C LEU A 4 -51.31 32.20 -46.21
N GLN A 5 -50.59 32.13 -45.07
CA GLN A 5 -49.61 33.16 -44.66
C GLN A 5 -48.19 32.61 -44.42
N LEU A 6 -47.92 31.36 -44.84
CA LEU A 6 -46.63 30.69 -44.68
C LEU A 6 -45.79 30.60 -45.98
N ALA A 7 -46.20 31.30 -47.05
CA ALA A 7 -45.59 31.15 -48.38
C ALA A 7 -44.75 32.35 -48.86
N LEU A 8 -44.50 33.36 -48.02
CA LEU A 8 -43.76 34.57 -48.41
C LEU A 8 -42.49 34.86 -47.59
N CYS A 9 -42.08 33.96 -46.69
CA CYS A 9 -40.81 34.05 -45.97
C CYS A 9 -39.74 33.04 -46.43
N THR A 10 -40.00 32.27 -47.49
CA THR A 10 -39.07 31.23 -48.00
C THR A 10 -38.25 31.65 -49.23
N LEU A 11 -38.18 32.94 -49.56
CA LEU A 11 -37.46 33.44 -50.75
C LEU A 11 -36.38 34.51 -50.45
N SER A 12 -36.03 34.76 -49.18
CA SER A 12 -35.02 35.77 -48.80
C SER A 12 -33.75 35.19 -48.14
N VAL A 13 -33.38 33.93 -48.44
CA VAL A 13 -32.10 33.34 -47.98
C VAL A 13 -31.28 32.72 -49.12
N LEU A 14 -31.70 32.86 -50.38
CA LEU A 14 -30.90 32.50 -51.55
C LEU A 14 -30.16 33.71 -52.11
N SER A 15 -29.11 34.15 -51.40
CA SER A 15 -27.96 34.84 -51.98
C SER A 15 -27.01 35.34 -50.89
N LEU A 16 -26.09 34.49 -50.47
CA LEU A 16 -24.74 34.88 -50.06
C LEU A 16 -23.85 33.65 -50.30
N SER A 17 -23.47 33.55 -51.57
CA SER A 17 -22.20 33.03 -52.08
C SER A 17 -21.49 31.99 -51.21
N TYR A 18 -21.50 30.75 -51.70
CA TYR A 18 -20.39 29.82 -51.53
C TYR A 18 -19.09 30.56 -51.87
N ALA A 19 -18.39 31.08 -50.86
CA ALA A 19 -16.95 31.20 -50.94
C ALA A 19 -16.42 29.78 -50.79
N VAL A 20 -16.28 29.08 -51.91
CA VAL A 20 -15.26 28.04 -52.03
C VAL A 20 -13.95 28.80 -51.88
N GLY A 21 -13.52 28.99 -50.63
CA GLY A 21 -12.17 29.40 -50.36
C GLY A 21 -11.28 28.29 -50.88
N GLU A 22 -10.55 28.57 -51.96
CA GLU A 22 -9.32 27.86 -52.27
C GLU A 22 -8.57 27.67 -50.95
N GLY A 23 -8.46 26.41 -50.52
CA GLY A 23 -7.84 26.05 -49.26
C GLY A 23 -6.38 26.46 -49.29
N LYS A 24 -6.07 27.65 -48.80
CA LYS A 24 -4.71 27.98 -48.38
C LYS A 24 -4.35 26.94 -47.33
N ALA A 25 -3.43 26.05 -47.67
CA ALA A 25 -2.88 25.07 -46.76
C ALA A 25 -2.46 25.81 -45.48
N ARG A 26 -3.07 25.45 -44.34
CA ARG A 26 -2.80 26.16 -43.09
C ARG A 26 -1.36 25.89 -42.68
N SER A 27 -0.72 26.91 -42.12
CA SER A 27 0.68 26.86 -41.71
C SER A 27 0.86 26.03 -40.45
N CYS A 28 1.88 25.17 -40.42
CA CYS A 28 2.25 24.38 -39.24
C CYS A 28 3.26 25.09 -38.32
N SER A 29 3.44 26.41 -38.46
CA SER A 29 4.44 27.19 -37.73
C SER A 29 4.33 27.08 -36.20
N GLU A 30 3.10 27.07 -35.66
CA GLU A 30 2.86 26.98 -34.22
C GLU A 30 3.21 25.60 -33.66
N VAL A 31 2.74 24.54 -34.32
CA VAL A 31 3.08 23.14 -33.98
C VAL A 31 4.59 22.93 -34.04
N ARG A 32 5.26 23.51 -35.04
CA ARG A 32 6.72 23.41 -35.21
C ARG A 32 7.47 24.09 -34.06
N LEU A 33 6.99 25.25 -33.59
CA LEU A 33 7.53 25.91 -32.40
C LEU A 33 7.33 25.04 -31.15
N ALA A 34 6.11 24.53 -30.92
CA ALA A 34 5.80 23.67 -29.78
C ALA A 34 6.64 22.36 -29.76
N TYR A 35 6.81 21.74 -30.92
CA TYR A 35 7.63 20.53 -31.07
C TYR A 35 9.11 20.79 -30.76
N SER A 36 9.65 21.92 -31.23
CA SER A 36 11.02 22.34 -30.88
C SER A 36 11.18 22.72 -29.41
N ALA A 37 10.15 23.30 -28.79
CA ALA A 37 10.17 23.67 -27.38
C ALA A 37 10.25 22.42 -26.46
N LYS A 38 9.73 21.27 -26.92
CA LYS A 38 9.94 19.96 -26.28
C LYS A 38 11.32 19.34 -26.57
N GLY A 39 12.18 20.01 -27.33
CA GLY A 39 13.54 19.57 -27.64
C GLY A 39 13.65 18.58 -28.81
N PHE A 40 12.60 18.40 -29.61
CA PHE A 40 12.59 17.46 -30.73
C PHE A 40 13.12 18.09 -32.04
N SER A 41 13.67 17.24 -32.91
CA SER A 41 14.22 17.66 -34.21
C SER A 41 13.13 18.12 -35.18
N LEU A 42 13.38 19.23 -35.87
CA LEU A 42 12.45 19.79 -36.84
C LEU A 42 12.56 19.19 -38.26
N ALA A 43 13.43 18.19 -38.45
CA ALA A 43 13.73 17.64 -39.78
C ALA A 43 12.50 17.06 -40.51
N ASN A 44 11.60 16.42 -39.74
CA ASN A 44 10.43 15.71 -40.28
C ASN A 44 9.10 16.43 -39.98
N VAL A 45 9.16 17.74 -39.67
CA VAL A 45 7.96 18.53 -39.36
C VAL A 45 7.48 19.27 -40.61
N PRO A 46 6.24 19.02 -41.08
CA PRO A 46 5.66 19.70 -42.24
C PRO A 46 5.62 21.22 -42.05
N HIS A 47 5.78 21.98 -43.14
CA HIS A 47 5.58 23.43 -43.13
C HIS A 47 4.10 23.82 -43.27
N GLN A 48 3.29 22.94 -43.86
CA GLN A 48 1.86 23.11 -44.13
C GLN A 48 1.12 21.81 -43.80
N GLU A 49 -0.18 21.90 -43.56
CA GLU A 49 -1.03 20.75 -43.28
C GLU A 49 -0.94 19.67 -44.39
N ILE A 50 -0.78 18.41 -43.96
CA ILE A 50 -0.77 17.21 -44.80
C ILE A 50 -1.98 16.33 -44.50
N SER A 51 -2.32 15.39 -45.39
CA SER A 51 -3.32 14.36 -45.09
C SER A 51 -2.85 13.46 -43.94
N GLY A 52 -3.71 13.21 -42.95
CA GLY A 52 -3.41 12.41 -41.74
C GLY A 52 -3.86 10.96 -41.82
N GLU A 53 -4.00 10.37 -43.01
CA GLU A 53 -4.34 8.94 -43.17
C GLU A 53 -3.29 8.01 -42.53
N HIS A 54 -2.05 8.46 -42.37
CA HIS A 54 -0.97 7.73 -41.70
C HIS A 54 -1.05 7.71 -40.17
N LEU A 55 -1.96 8.50 -39.58
CA LEU A 55 -2.08 8.62 -38.12
C LEU A 55 -2.77 7.38 -37.52
N ARG A 56 -2.21 6.90 -36.41
CA ARG A 56 -2.67 5.69 -35.68
C ARG A 56 -3.42 6.02 -34.40
N VAL A 57 -3.11 7.16 -33.78
CA VAL A 57 -3.62 7.54 -32.46
C VAL A 57 -4.51 8.78 -32.57
N CYS A 58 -4.03 9.80 -33.27
CA CYS A 58 -4.76 11.03 -33.54
C CYS A 58 -5.90 10.77 -34.55
N PRO A 59 -7.01 11.53 -34.48
CA PRO A 59 -8.07 11.44 -35.48
C PRO A 59 -7.54 11.70 -36.90
N GLN A 60 -7.98 10.88 -37.86
CA GLN A 60 -7.59 11.02 -39.26
C GLN A 60 -8.25 12.27 -39.87
N GLY A 61 -7.42 13.19 -40.40
CA GLY A 61 -7.81 14.48 -40.96
C GLY A 61 -6.59 15.26 -41.43
N TYR A 62 -6.75 16.52 -41.87
CA TYR A 62 -5.59 17.38 -42.14
C TYR A 62 -4.82 17.66 -40.86
N THR A 63 -3.50 17.46 -40.89
CA THR A 63 -2.63 17.47 -39.70
C THR A 63 -1.28 18.11 -39.97
N CYS A 64 -0.62 18.56 -38.91
CA CYS A 64 0.79 18.97 -38.92
C CYS A 64 1.73 17.88 -38.36
N CYS A 65 1.22 16.69 -38.06
CA CYS A 65 2.00 15.59 -37.49
C CYS A 65 2.29 14.50 -38.52
N THR A 66 3.56 14.13 -38.66
CA THR A 66 3.97 12.90 -39.36
C THR A 66 3.88 11.69 -38.43
N SER A 67 3.99 10.46 -38.97
CA SER A 67 4.03 9.25 -38.12
C SER A 67 5.15 9.30 -37.09
N ASP A 68 6.33 9.80 -37.45
CA ASP A 68 7.46 9.93 -36.51
C ASP A 68 7.15 10.91 -35.38
N MET A 69 6.48 12.03 -35.69
CA MET A 69 6.03 12.99 -34.69
C MET A 69 4.99 12.37 -33.77
N GLU A 70 4.02 11.63 -34.32
CA GLU A 70 2.99 10.95 -33.53
C GLU A 70 3.60 9.92 -32.59
N ASP A 71 4.52 9.08 -33.06
CA ASP A 71 5.21 8.07 -32.25
C ASP A 71 6.06 8.72 -31.14
N THR A 72 6.77 9.81 -31.47
CA THR A 72 7.60 10.56 -30.52
C THR A 72 6.75 11.23 -29.43
N LEU A 73 5.68 11.94 -29.82
CA LEU A 73 4.78 12.60 -28.89
C LEU A 73 4.00 11.59 -28.03
N HIS A 74 3.62 10.45 -28.61
CA HIS A 74 2.98 9.36 -27.87
C HIS A 74 3.92 8.79 -26.79
N LEU A 75 5.18 8.51 -27.14
CA LEU A 75 6.18 8.02 -26.18
C LEU A 75 6.45 9.06 -25.09
N GLN A 76 6.60 10.34 -25.46
CA GLN A 76 6.82 11.42 -24.50
C GLN A 76 5.65 11.57 -23.54
N SER A 77 4.42 11.55 -24.04
CA SER A 77 3.20 11.66 -23.23
C SER A 77 3.08 10.49 -22.25
N LYS A 78 3.46 9.28 -22.69
CA LYS A 78 3.53 8.11 -21.83
C LYS A 78 4.51 8.31 -20.66
N VAL A 79 5.74 8.76 -20.95
CA VAL A 79 6.78 8.99 -19.93
C VAL A 79 6.39 10.12 -18.97
N GLU A 80 5.82 11.21 -19.49
CA GLU A 80 5.33 12.34 -18.67
C GLU A 80 4.23 11.87 -17.70
N PHE A 81 3.28 11.06 -18.18
CA PHE A 81 2.22 10.50 -17.34
C PHE A 81 2.75 9.50 -16.31
N GLU A 82 3.66 8.60 -16.71
CA GLU A 82 4.34 7.67 -15.80
C GLU A 82 5.03 8.42 -14.65
N SER A 83 5.76 9.49 -14.98
CA SER A 83 6.44 10.34 -14.00
C SER A 83 5.45 11.01 -13.05
N LEU A 84 4.33 11.54 -13.59
CA LEU A 84 3.31 12.20 -12.78
C LEU A 84 2.65 11.23 -11.79
N VAL A 85 2.34 10.01 -12.21
CA VAL A 85 1.77 8.97 -11.34
C VAL A 85 2.78 8.53 -10.27
N GLU A 86 4.04 8.34 -10.63
CA GLU A 86 5.10 7.99 -9.66
C GLU A 86 5.30 9.10 -8.63
N GLU A 87 5.25 10.36 -9.04
CA GLU A 87 5.36 11.51 -8.16
C GLU A 87 4.16 11.66 -7.24
N THR A 88 2.94 11.62 -7.78
CA THR A 88 1.71 11.73 -6.98
C THR A 88 1.49 10.58 -6.01
N SER A 89 1.99 9.37 -6.32
CA SER A 89 1.91 8.21 -5.42
C SER A 89 3.05 8.12 -4.40
N ARG A 90 4.10 8.93 -4.54
CA ARG A 90 5.33 8.88 -3.72
C ARG A 90 5.03 9.08 -2.25
N ASP A 91 4.27 10.12 -1.91
CA ASP A 91 4.00 10.49 -0.51
C ASP A 91 3.15 9.44 0.20
N MET A 92 2.17 8.87 -0.50
CA MET A 92 1.34 7.78 0.02
C MET A 92 2.20 6.55 0.34
N ARG A 93 3.07 6.13 -0.60
CA ARG A 93 3.98 5.00 -0.40
C ARG A 93 4.97 5.26 0.74
N ALA A 94 5.53 6.46 0.80
CA ALA A 94 6.45 6.87 1.87
C ALA A 94 5.75 6.84 3.23
N THR A 95 4.48 7.24 3.31
CA THR A 95 3.68 7.20 4.53
C THR A 95 3.49 5.78 5.04
N PHE A 96 3.15 4.81 4.18
CA PHE A 96 3.04 3.40 4.59
C PHE A 96 4.37 2.85 5.10
N VAL A 97 5.47 3.13 4.41
CA VAL A 97 6.81 2.67 4.80
C VAL A 97 7.21 3.27 6.16
N SER A 98 7.04 4.58 6.33
CA SER A 98 7.39 5.27 7.56
C SER A 98 6.54 4.81 8.74
N SER A 99 5.22 4.68 8.53
CA SER A 99 4.29 4.24 9.56
C SER A 99 4.55 2.80 9.98
N HIS A 100 4.83 1.91 9.02
CA HIS A 100 5.21 0.53 9.28
C HIS A 100 6.45 0.49 10.17
N LYS A 101 7.53 1.17 9.73
CA LYS A 101 8.80 1.20 10.46
C LYS A 101 8.63 1.72 11.89
N LYS A 102 7.94 2.87 12.06
CA LYS A 102 7.74 3.48 13.38
C LYS A 102 6.96 2.58 14.32
N PHE A 103 5.88 1.96 13.84
CA PHE A 103 5.06 1.08 14.68
C PHE A 103 5.79 -0.22 15.02
N ASP A 104 6.52 -0.79 14.05
CA ASP A 104 7.31 -2.01 14.24
C ASP A 104 8.42 -1.82 15.28
N GLU A 105 9.20 -0.74 15.16
CA GLU A 105 10.23 -0.36 16.13
C GLU A 105 9.61 -0.13 17.52
N PHE A 106 8.52 0.63 17.59
CA PHE A 106 7.82 0.90 18.85
C PHE A 106 7.36 -0.39 19.56
N PHE A 107 6.71 -1.31 18.83
CA PHE A 107 6.14 -2.50 19.44
C PHE A 107 7.24 -3.48 19.91
N LEU A 108 8.31 -3.64 19.12
CA LEU A 108 9.45 -4.46 19.50
C LEU A 108 10.20 -3.88 20.70
N GLU A 109 10.39 -2.56 20.74
CA GLU A 109 10.98 -1.85 21.88
C GLU A 109 10.12 -1.97 23.14
N LEU A 110 8.79 -1.89 23.00
CA LEU A 110 7.86 -2.10 24.12
C LEU A 110 8.03 -3.51 24.73
N LEU A 111 8.16 -4.54 23.90
CA LEU A 111 8.41 -5.91 24.37
C LEU A 111 9.75 -6.04 25.08
N ASP A 112 10.80 -5.46 24.49
CA ASP A 112 12.14 -5.52 25.05
C ASP A 112 12.23 -4.77 26.40
N THR A 113 11.61 -3.60 26.47
CA THR A 113 11.53 -2.79 27.68
C THR A 113 10.72 -3.49 28.76
N SER A 114 9.60 -4.13 28.39
CA SER A 114 8.78 -4.92 29.32
C SER A 114 9.57 -6.11 29.89
N ALA A 115 10.32 -6.81 29.05
CA ALA A 115 11.18 -7.92 29.48
C ALA A 115 12.29 -7.45 30.43
N LYS A 116 12.97 -6.35 30.09
CA LYS A 116 14.02 -5.73 30.92
C LYS A 116 13.47 -5.25 32.25
N SER A 117 12.31 -4.60 32.25
CA SER A 117 11.64 -4.09 33.45
C SER A 117 11.23 -5.23 34.38
N LEU A 118 10.58 -6.28 33.85
CA LEU A 118 10.24 -7.48 34.62
C LEU A 118 11.49 -8.11 35.22
N ASN A 119 12.52 -8.33 34.40
CA ASN A 119 13.77 -8.95 34.84
C ASN A 119 14.48 -8.14 35.93
N GLY A 120 14.53 -6.81 35.79
CA GLY A 120 15.11 -5.92 36.79
C GLY A 120 14.35 -5.96 38.12
N MET A 121 13.03 -5.82 38.06
CA MET A 121 12.16 -5.86 39.23
C MET A 121 12.23 -7.22 39.92
N PHE A 122 12.14 -8.32 39.18
CA PHE A 122 12.13 -9.66 39.76
C PHE A 122 13.49 -10.06 40.34
N LYS A 123 14.60 -9.62 39.74
CA LYS A 123 15.94 -9.75 40.35
C LYS A 123 16.01 -9.02 41.69
N GLN A 124 15.45 -7.82 41.77
CA GLN A 124 15.46 -7.03 43.00
C GLN A 124 14.55 -7.63 44.08
N THR A 125 13.35 -8.11 43.72
CA THR A 125 12.35 -8.62 44.66
C THR A 125 12.64 -10.06 45.11
N TYR A 126 13.02 -10.95 44.19
CA TYR A 126 13.15 -12.39 44.45
C TYR A 126 14.60 -12.90 44.43
N GLY A 127 15.55 -12.07 44.00
CA GLY A 127 16.98 -12.38 44.05
C GLY A 127 17.34 -13.68 43.33
N LYS A 128 18.09 -14.53 44.04
CA LYS A 128 18.63 -15.79 43.50
C LYS A 128 17.53 -16.76 43.02
N LEU A 129 16.38 -16.78 43.70
CA LEU A 129 15.26 -17.65 43.35
C LEU A 129 14.78 -17.38 41.92
N TYR A 130 14.61 -16.11 41.56
CA TYR A 130 14.25 -15.74 40.20
C TYR A 130 15.39 -16.00 39.22
N ILE A 131 16.63 -15.61 39.56
CA ILE A 131 17.78 -15.76 38.64
C ILE A 131 17.93 -17.21 38.15
N GLN A 132 17.76 -18.19 39.05
CA GLN A 132 17.86 -19.62 38.74
C GLN A 132 16.70 -20.19 37.90
N ASN A 133 15.59 -19.45 37.78
CA ASN A 133 14.36 -19.89 37.09
C ASN A 133 13.89 -18.84 36.06
N SER A 134 14.80 -17.95 35.65
CA SER A 134 14.47 -16.81 34.78
C SER A 134 14.27 -17.20 33.32
N ASP A 135 14.70 -18.41 32.95
CA ASP A 135 14.47 -19.06 31.65
C ASP A 135 12.99 -19.06 31.25
N ILE A 136 12.09 -19.41 32.19
CA ILE A 136 10.64 -19.47 31.94
C ILE A 136 10.09 -18.13 31.43
N PHE A 137 10.58 -17.01 31.98
CA PHE A 137 10.15 -15.67 31.57
C PHE A 137 10.85 -15.21 30.29
N GLN A 138 12.13 -15.56 30.10
CA GLN A 138 12.87 -15.25 28.87
C GLN A 138 12.24 -15.94 27.66
N ASP A 139 11.85 -17.20 27.81
CA ASP A 139 11.17 -17.98 26.79
C ASP A 139 9.81 -17.36 26.43
N LEU A 140 9.02 -16.93 27.43
CA LEU A 140 7.77 -16.21 27.20
C LEU A 140 7.95 -14.98 26.29
N PHE A 141 8.91 -14.10 26.61
CA PHE A 141 9.16 -12.91 25.79
C PHE A 141 9.73 -13.24 24.41
N THR A 142 10.53 -14.30 24.30
CA THR A 142 11.05 -14.79 23.02
C THR A 142 9.91 -15.27 22.13
N GLU A 143 8.97 -16.04 22.68
CA GLU A 143 7.81 -16.52 21.95
C GLU A 143 6.82 -15.41 21.59
N LEU A 144 6.62 -14.42 22.47
CA LEU A 144 5.82 -13.23 22.16
C LEU A 144 6.41 -12.46 20.97
N LYS A 145 7.74 -12.24 20.97
CA LYS A 145 8.45 -11.63 19.83
C LYS A 145 8.29 -12.49 18.56
N ARG A 146 8.44 -13.82 18.67
CA ARG A 146 8.28 -14.77 17.55
C ARG A 146 6.87 -14.75 16.96
N TYR A 147 5.83 -14.70 17.80
CA TYR A 147 4.45 -14.56 17.34
C TYR A 147 4.25 -13.25 16.56
N TYR A 148 4.77 -12.14 17.08
CA TYR A 148 4.63 -10.83 16.45
C TYR A 148 5.33 -10.75 15.08
N THR A 149 6.57 -11.25 14.97
CA THR A 149 7.36 -11.20 13.73
C THR A 149 6.92 -12.17 12.64
N GLY A 150 5.84 -12.92 12.87
CA GLY A 150 5.24 -13.78 11.85
C GLY A 150 5.49 -15.26 12.02
N GLY A 151 6.10 -15.70 13.13
CA GLY A 151 6.26 -17.11 13.45
C GLY A 151 4.93 -17.86 13.51
N ASN A 152 4.97 -19.15 13.16
CA ASN A 152 3.83 -20.06 13.26
C ASN A 152 3.62 -20.50 14.72
N VAL A 153 3.19 -19.56 15.56
CA VAL A 153 2.98 -19.76 17.00
C VAL A 153 1.51 -19.57 17.32
N ASN A 154 0.93 -20.49 18.08
CA ASN A 154 -0.37 -20.27 18.69
C ASN A 154 -0.18 -19.49 19.99
N LEU A 155 -0.56 -18.22 19.98
CA LEU A 155 -0.37 -17.32 21.13
C LEU A 155 -1.11 -17.81 22.38
N GLU A 156 -2.30 -18.39 22.22
CA GLU A 156 -3.07 -18.88 23.36
C GLU A 156 -2.47 -20.12 24.00
N GLU A 157 -1.99 -21.05 23.17
CA GLU A 157 -1.31 -22.27 23.60
C GLU A 157 0.00 -21.93 24.30
N MET A 158 0.82 -21.06 23.70
CA MET A 158 2.07 -20.62 24.31
C MET A 158 1.87 -19.95 25.67
N LEU A 159 0.81 -19.14 25.83
CA LEU A 159 0.48 -18.55 27.12
C LEU A 159 0.02 -19.60 28.13
N ASN A 160 -0.76 -20.59 27.71
CA ASN A 160 -1.15 -21.71 28.57
C ASN A 160 0.09 -22.49 29.03
N ASP A 161 1.00 -22.82 28.11
CA ASP A 161 2.25 -23.54 28.40
C ASP A 161 3.14 -22.78 29.38
N PHE A 162 3.24 -21.45 29.25
CA PHE A 162 3.95 -20.61 30.20
C PHE A 162 3.38 -20.77 31.62
N TRP A 163 2.06 -20.72 31.78
CA TRP A 163 1.43 -20.84 33.10
C TRP A 163 1.57 -22.24 33.69
N SER A 164 1.46 -23.30 32.87
CA SER A 164 1.69 -24.68 33.31
C SER A 164 3.13 -24.86 33.81
N LYS A 165 4.13 -24.47 33.01
CA LYS A 165 5.55 -24.54 33.39
C LYS A 165 5.86 -23.72 34.64
N LEU A 166 5.25 -22.53 34.76
CA LEU A 166 5.42 -21.69 35.93
C LEU A 166 4.82 -22.34 37.18
N LEU A 167 3.64 -22.97 37.07
CA LEU A 167 3.02 -23.69 38.17
C LEU A 167 3.90 -24.84 38.65
N GLU A 168 4.35 -25.70 37.74
CA GLU A 168 5.21 -26.83 38.07
C GLU A 168 6.47 -26.38 38.80
N ARG A 169 7.16 -25.36 38.27
CA ARG A 169 8.39 -24.84 38.88
C ARG A 169 8.12 -24.23 40.25
N MET A 170 7.05 -23.44 40.40
CA MET A 170 6.69 -22.86 41.69
C MET A 170 6.28 -23.93 42.72
N PHE A 171 5.57 -24.96 42.29
CA PHE A 171 5.14 -26.05 43.15
C PHE A 171 6.34 -26.82 43.71
N GLN A 172 7.33 -27.13 42.87
CA GLN A 172 8.60 -27.74 43.29
C GLN A 172 9.39 -26.84 44.24
N LEU A 173 9.46 -25.53 43.97
CA LEU A 173 10.21 -24.57 44.80
C LEU A 173 9.57 -24.40 46.20
N LEU A 174 8.24 -24.38 46.27
CA LEU A 174 7.51 -24.27 47.53
C LEU A 174 7.55 -25.56 48.36
N ASN A 175 7.74 -26.71 47.72
CA ASN A 175 7.74 -28.03 48.34
C ASN A 175 9.09 -28.75 48.14
N SER A 176 10.19 -28.03 48.28
CA SER A 176 11.55 -28.50 47.94
C SER A 176 12.05 -29.70 48.76
N GLN A 177 11.38 -30.03 49.86
CA GLN A 177 11.63 -31.21 50.68
C GLN A 177 11.14 -32.52 50.02
N TYR A 178 10.36 -32.44 48.96
CA TYR A 178 9.84 -33.58 48.21
C TYR A 178 10.41 -33.60 46.78
N HIS A 179 10.53 -34.81 46.24
CA HIS A 179 10.82 -35.02 44.82
C HIS A 179 9.53 -35.42 44.11
N PHE A 180 9.18 -34.68 43.06
CA PHE A 180 7.99 -34.91 42.26
C PHE A 180 8.38 -35.48 40.89
N THR A 181 7.68 -36.50 40.44
CA THR A 181 7.81 -37.05 39.08
C THR A 181 7.04 -36.19 38.08
N ASP A 182 7.37 -36.29 36.80
CA ASP A 182 6.66 -35.57 35.74
C ASP A 182 5.16 -35.93 35.72
N ASP A 183 4.81 -37.22 35.89
CA ASP A 183 3.41 -37.68 35.99
C ASP A 183 2.65 -37.00 37.14
N TYR A 184 3.34 -36.75 38.26
CA TYR A 184 2.73 -36.06 39.40
C TYR A 184 2.50 -34.57 39.08
N LEU A 185 3.45 -33.92 38.41
CA LEU A 185 3.30 -32.53 37.99
C LEU A 185 2.21 -32.36 36.92
N GLU A 186 2.09 -33.30 35.99
CA GLU A 186 0.96 -33.33 35.04
C GLU A 186 -0.37 -33.47 35.78
N CYS A 187 -0.41 -34.30 36.82
CA CYS A 187 -1.58 -34.41 37.70
C CYS A 187 -1.89 -33.07 38.41
N VAL A 188 -0.88 -32.35 38.92
CA VAL A 188 -1.06 -31.02 39.52
C VAL A 188 -1.67 -30.05 38.50
N ASN A 189 -1.19 -30.05 37.25
CA ASN A 189 -1.73 -29.18 36.21
C ASN A 189 -3.22 -29.42 35.93
N LYS A 190 -3.71 -30.66 36.07
CA LYS A 190 -5.14 -31.00 35.86
C LYS A 190 -6.07 -30.28 36.86
N TYR A 191 -5.58 -29.89 38.04
CA TYR A 191 -6.38 -29.19 39.05
C TYR A 191 -6.22 -27.66 38.99
N THR A 192 -5.45 -27.12 38.04
CA THR A 192 -5.17 -25.68 37.96
C THR A 192 -6.44 -24.83 37.80
N ASP A 193 -7.40 -25.28 37.00
CA ASP A 193 -8.63 -24.54 36.73
C ASP A 193 -9.57 -24.48 37.94
N GLU A 194 -9.56 -25.54 38.76
CA GLU A 194 -10.37 -25.62 39.99
C GLU A 194 -9.73 -24.81 41.12
N LEU A 195 -8.43 -24.99 41.36
CA LEU A 195 -7.72 -24.40 42.49
C LEU A 195 -7.26 -22.95 42.24
N LYS A 196 -7.10 -22.56 40.97
CA LYS A 196 -6.65 -21.24 40.53
C LYS A 196 -5.46 -20.70 41.36
N PRO A 197 -4.29 -21.38 41.33
CA PRO A 197 -3.13 -20.98 42.13
C PRO A 197 -2.63 -19.55 41.85
N PHE A 198 -2.89 -19.04 40.64
CA PHE A 198 -2.59 -17.66 40.22
C PHE A 198 -3.84 -16.74 40.18
N GLY A 199 -4.96 -17.19 40.75
CA GLY A 199 -6.25 -16.53 40.67
C GLY A 199 -6.70 -16.31 39.22
N ASP A 200 -7.29 -15.14 38.95
CA ASP A 200 -7.76 -14.77 37.61
C ASP A 200 -6.66 -14.10 36.74
N VAL A 201 -5.40 -14.06 37.19
CA VAL A 201 -4.31 -13.41 36.44
C VAL A 201 -4.04 -14.09 35.10
N PRO A 202 -3.90 -15.44 35.00
CA PRO A 202 -3.65 -16.11 33.73
C PRO A 202 -4.71 -15.82 32.67
N ARG A 203 -5.99 -15.93 33.05
CA ARG A 203 -7.13 -15.67 32.17
C ARG A 203 -7.17 -14.23 31.67
N ARG A 204 -6.97 -13.26 32.57
CA ARG A 204 -6.97 -11.83 32.20
C ARG A 204 -5.79 -11.47 31.33
N LEU A 205 -4.59 -11.92 31.68
CA LEU A 205 -3.38 -11.68 30.91
C LEU A 205 -3.51 -12.29 29.52
N LYS A 206 -3.98 -13.53 29.42
CA LYS A 206 -4.24 -14.20 28.14
C LYS A 206 -5.16 -13.37 27.24
N ALA A 207 -6.32 -12.95 27.75
CA ALA A 207 -7.26 -12.15 26.96
C ALA A 207 -6.67 -10.82 26.49
N MET A 208 -5.96 -10.10 27.37
CA MET A 208 -5.35 -8.80 27.03
C MET A 208 -4.21 -8.95 26.02
N VAL A 209 -3.30 -9.89 26.25
CA VAL A 209 -2.14 -10.14 25.39
C VAL A 209 -2.61 -10.63 24.02
N THR A 210 -3.51 -11.60 23.95
CA THR A 210 -4.05 -12.09 22.67
C THR A 210 -4.65 -10.95 21.85
N LYS A 211 -5.50 -10.13 22.45
CA LYS A 211 -6.13 -9.01 21.75
C LYS A 211 -5.11 -7.97 21.27
N ALA A 212 -4.16 -7.59 22.12
CA ALA A 212 -3.16 -6.58 21.79
C ALA A 212 -2.22 -7.04 20.67
N PHE A 213 -1.74 -8.29 20.73
CA PHE A 213 -0.80 -8.82 19.75
C PHE A 213 -1.45 -9.09 18.39
N ILE A 214 -2.68 -9.60 18.36
CA ILE A 214 -3.43 -9.74 17.11
C ILE A 214 -3.61 -8.36 16.46
N ALA A 215 -4.07 -7.37 17.23
CA ALA A 215 -4.26 -6.02 16.71
C ALA A 215 -2.97 -5.40 16.16
N ALA A 216 -1.86 -5.48 16.92
CA ALA A 216 -0.56 -4.96 16.50
C ALA A 216 -0.03 -5.65 15.24
N ARG A 217 -0.07 -7.00 15.20
CA ARG A 217 0.39 -7.79 14.04
C ARG A 217 -0.46 -7.48 12.81
N THR A 218 -1.78 -7.47 12.94
CA THR A 218 -2.69 -7.15 11.82
C THR A 218 -2.49 -5.72 11.32
N PHE A 219 -2.25 -4.76 12.21
CA PHE A 219 -1.98 -3.38 11.83
C PHE A 219 -0.71 -3.25 10.97
N VAL A 220 0.40 -3.85 11.41
CA VAL A 220 1.68 -3.82 10.68
C VAL A 220 1.59 -4.54 9.34
N GLN A 221 0.93 -5.70 9.31
CA GLN A 221 0.65 -6.42 8.08
C GLN A 221 -0.22 -5.58 7.12
N GLY A 222 -1.23 -4.88 7.65
CA GLY A 222 -2.07 -3.96 6.88
C GLY A 222 -1.27 -2.82 6.25
N LEU A 223 -0.31 -2.24 6.97
CA LEU A 223 0.58 -1.20 6.42
C LEU A 223 1.47 -1.74 5.29
N MET A 224 1.99 -2.97 5.42
CA MET A 224 2.76 -3.62 4.34
C MET A 224 1.89 -3.87 3.10
N VAL A 225 0.68 -4.39 3.29
CA VAL A 225 -0.27 -4.63 2.18
C VAL A 225 -0.66 -3.31 1.52
N GLY A 226 -0.95 -2.26 2.31
CA GLY A 226 -1.27 -0.92 1.80
C GLY A 226 -0.16 -0.35 0.91
N ARG A 227 1.10 -0.51 1.32
CA ARG A 227 2.27 -0.16 0.49
C ARG A 227 2.29 -0.92 -0.83
N GLU A 228 2.09 -2.24 -0.79
CA GLU A 228 2.14 -3.09 -1.98
C GLU A 228 1.01 -2.74 -2.97
N VAL A 229 -0.20 -2.50 -2.46
CA VAL A 229 -1.33 -2.03 -3.27
C VAL A 229 -1.00 -0.68 -3.91
N ALA A 230 -0.49 0.29 -3.15
CA ALA A 230 -0.11 1.59 -3.69
C ALA A 230 0.94 1.48 -4.81
N ASN A 231 1.94 0.61 -4.64
CA ASN A 231 2.94 0.34 -5.67
C ASN A 231 2.32 -0.29 -6.93
N ARG A 232 1.38 -1.22 -6.77
CA ARG A 232 0.72 -1.89 -7.90
C ARG A 232 -0.21 -0.96 -8.66
N VAL A 233 -0.98 -0.14 -7.96
CA VAL A 233 -1.89 0.84 -8.58
C VAL A 233 -1.11 1.86 -9.40
N ALA A 234 0.01 2.36 -8.87
CA ALA A 234 0.90 3.26 -9.62
C ALA A 234 1.39 2.61 -10.93
N LYS A 235 1.75 1.31 -10.90
CA LYS A 235 2.17 0.55 -12.09
C LYS A 235 1.06 0.27 -13.09
N LEU A 236 -0.19 0.10 -12.63
CA LEU A 236 -1.32 -0.18 -13.51
C LEU A 236 -1.82 1.07 -14.25
N ALA A 237 -1.72 2.24 -13.61
CA ALA A 237 -2.24 3.48 -14.16
C ALA A 237 -1.70 3.77 -15.58
N TYR A 238 -0.40 3.60 -15.81
CA TYR A 238 0.22 3.89 -17.12
C TYR A 238 0.24 2.71 -18.10
N ASN A 239 -0.04 1.49 -17.64
CA ASN A 239 -0.20 0.32 -18.51
C ASN A 239 -1.61 0.23 -19.13
N SER A 240 -2.53 1.09 -18.71
CA SER A 240 -3.90 1.10 -19.22
C SER A 240 -3.99 1.86 -20.55
N TYR A 241 -4.53 1.19 -21.57
CA TYR A 241 -4.79 1.75 -22.92
C TYR A 241 -5.55 3.10 -22.88
N TRP A 242 -6.42 3.29 -21.89
CA TRP A 242 -7.24 4.50 -21.71
C TRP A 242 -6.43 5.74 -21.30
N ALA A 243 -5.35 5.58 -20.53
CA ALA A 243 -4.47 6.69 -20.18
C ALA A 243 -3.74 7.22 -21.42
N LEU A 244 -3.27 6.31 -22.28
CA LEU A 244 -2.54 6.64 -23.51
C LEU A 244 -3.44 7.26 -24.59
N GLN A 245 -4.69 6.79 -24.73
CA GLN A 245 -5.67 7.40 -25.63
C GLN A 245 -6.15 8.77 -25.14
N GLY A 246 -6.29 8.99 -23.82
CA GLY A 246 -6.71 10.29 -23.28
C GLY A 246 -5.65 11.39 -23.43
N LEU A 247 -4.36 11.06 -23.26
CA LEU A 247 -3.23 12.00 -23.37
C LEU A 247 -2.97 12.47 -24.80
N SER A 248 -3.29 11.64 -25.80
CA SER A 248 -3.12 11.98 -27.21
C SER A 248 -4.15 13.00 -27.73
N PHE A 249 -5.30 13.13 -27.07
CA PHE A 249 -6.29 14.18 -27.41
C PHE A 249 -5.81 15.58 -27.02
N THR A 250 -5.00 15.73 -25.97
CA THR A 250 -4.47 17.04 -25.53
C THR A 250 -3.28 17.53 -26.35
N ALA A 251 -2.51 16.64 -26.99
CA ALA A 251 -1.37 17.02 -27.82
C ALA A 251 -1.77 17.43 -29.26
N ALA A 252 -2.97 17.07 -29.72
CA ALA A 252 -3.46 17.32 -31.07
C ALA A 252 -4.43 18.53 -31.18
N THR A 253 -4.77 19.17 -30.06
CA THR A 253 -5.75 20.28 -29.99
C THR A 253 -5.15 21.62 -29.58
N ALA A 254 -3.83 21.71 -29.45
CA ALA A 254 -3.05 22.94 -29.28
C ALA A 254 -2.12 23.13 -30.48
#